data_AF-A0A5B7RIH6-F1
#
_entry.id   AF-A0A5B7RIH6-F1
#
_cell.length_a   1.000
_cell.length_b   1.000
_cell.length_c   1.000
_cell.angle_alpha   90.00
_cell.angle_beta   90.00
_cell.angle_gamma   90.00
#
_symmetry.space_group_name_H-M   'P 1'
#
loop_
_entity.id
_entity.type
_entity.pdbx_description
1 polymer ?
#
loop_
_entity_poly.entity_id
_entity_poly.type
_entity_poly.pdbx_seq_one_letter_code
_entity_poly.pdbx_strand_id
1 'polypeptide(L)'
;MDLAKLRIALARALWAVCVLFALILASAVLMIALEANPANDLVRFVVDRADDVDLGFFDLSNPIKDFDTALAETQDTKTALFNYGIAAIVWLVVGRIVDRLVRP
;
A
#
# COMPACT_ATOMS: atom_id res chain seq x y z
N MET A 1 13.76 2.74 -31.13
CA MET A 1 14.09 2.54 -29.70
C MET A 1 14.49 1.09 -29.54
N ASP A 2 15.63 0.81 -28.92
CA ASP A 2 16.12 -0.56 -28.71
C ASP A 2 15.17 -1.32 -27.77
N LEU A 3 14.77 -2.54 -28.14
CA LEU A 3 13.83 -3.37 -27.38
C LEU A 3 14.34 -3.64 -25.95
N ALA A 4 15.66 -3.78 -25.79
CA ALA A 4 16.26 -3.94 -24.48
C ALA A 4 16.07 -2.69 -23.61
N LYS A 5 16.24 -1.49 -24.19
CA LYS A 5 16.03 -0.21 -23.49
C LYS A 5 14.56 -0.03 -23.09
N LEU A 6 13.62 -0.41 -23.96
CA LEU A 6 12.18 -0.38 -23.64
C LEU A 6 11.85 -1.32 -22.46
N ARG A 7 12.33 -2.56 -22.47
CA ARG A 7 12.11 -3.52 -21.37
C ARG A 7 12.65 -3.03 -20.04
N ILE A 8 13.84 -2.40 -20.05
CA ILE A 8 14.42 -1.80 -18.84
C ILE A 8 13.56 -0.63 -18.33
N ALA A 9 13.09 0.25 -19.22
CA ALA A 9 12.23 1.36 -18.85
C ALA A 9 10.90 0.87 -18.26
N LEU A 10 10.28 -0.15 -18.88
CA LEU A 10 9.05 -0.77 -18.40
C LEU A 10 9.23 -1.43 -17.04
N ALA A 11 10.30 -2.21 -16.84
CA ALA A 11 10.58 -2.84 -15.55
C ALA A 11 10.73 -1.80 -14.43
N ARG A 12 11.44 -0.70 -14.70
CA ARG A 12 11.59 0.41 -13.75
C ARG A 12 10.28 1.10 -13.45
N ALA A 13 9.45 1.34 -14.45
CA ALA A 13 8.13 1.97 -14.27
C ALA A 13 7.22 1.07 -13.42
N LEU A 14 7.14 -0.23 -13.71
CA LEU A 14 6.34 -1.19 -12.95
C LEU A 14 6.82 -1.29 -11.50
N TRP A 15 8.14 -1.35 -11.29
CA TRP A 15 8.72 -1.32 -9.96
C TRP A 15 8.35 -0.04 -9.20
N ALA A 16 8.49 1.13 -9.85
CA ALA A 16 8.18 2.42 -9.24
C ALA A 16 6.70 2.52 -8.83
N VAL A 17 5.77 2.01 -9.65
CA VAL A 17 4.34 1.96 -9.32
C VAL A 17 4.08 1.08 -8.09
N CYS A 18 4.70 -0.11 -8.01
CA CYS A 18 4.56 -0.97 -6.84
C CYS A 18 5.11 -0.33 -5.57
N VAL A 19 6.27 0.33 -5.66
CA VAL A 19 6.85 1.08 -4.53
C VAL A 19 5.93 2.23 -4.12
N LEU A 20 5.34 2.95 -5.07
CA LEU A 20 4.40 4.04 -4.78
C LEU A 20 3.19 3.53 -4.00
N PHE A 21 2.59 2.40 -4.41
CA PHE A 21 1.47 1.80 -3.68
C PHE A 21 1.87 1.37 -2.26
N ALA A 22 3.03 0.73 -2.11
CA ALA A 22 3.58 0.40 -0.79
C ALA A 22 3.79 1.65 0.09
N LEU A 23 4.24 2.76 -0.49
CA LEU A 23 4.41 4.02 0.24
C LEU A 23 3.07 4.65 0.65
N ILE A 24 2.04 4.57 -0.18
CA ILE A 24 0.69 5.05 0.17
C ILE A 24 0.17 4.26 1.38
N LEU A 25 0.22 2.93 1.33
CA LEU A 25 -0.20 2.05 2.43
C LEU A 25 0.58 2.32 3.71
N ALA A 26 1.92 2.41 3.63
CA ALA A 26 2.76 2.73 4.78
C ALA A 26 2.46 4.14 5.35
N SER A 27 2.14 5.11 4.50
CA SER A 27 1.77 6.46 4.94
C SER A 27 0.42 6.47 5.64
N ALA A 28 -0.58 5.73 5.14
CA ALA A 28 -1.86 5.60 5.80
C ALA A 28 -1.73 4.96 7.20
N VAL A 29 -0.92 3.90 7.32
CA VAL A 29 -0.59 3.31 8.63
C VAL A 29 0.04 4.34 9.56
N LEU A 30 1.00 5.14 9.08
CA LEU A 30 1.63 6.18 9.88
C LEU A 30 0.62 7.23 10.34
N MET A 31 -0.30 7.65 9.46
CA MET A 31 -1.34 8.61 9.79
C MET A 31 -2.31 8.07 10.85
N ILE A 32 -2.74 6.81 10.73
CA ILE A 32 -3.60 6.16 11.72
C ILE A 32 -2.86 6.00 13.05
N ALA A 33 -1.61 5.53 13.01
CA ALA A 33 -0.79 5.29 14.20
C ALA A 33 -0.45 6.57 14.97
N LEU A 34 -0.36 7.71 14.27
CA LEU A 34 -0.10 9.02 14.87
C LEU A 34 -1.39 9.81 15.16
N GLU A 35 -2.57 9.19 14.99
CA GLU A 35 -3.88 9.83 15.17
C GLU A 35 -3.99 11.16 14.39
N ALA A 36 -3.51 11.15 13.14
CA ALA A 36 -3.49 12.33 12.29
C ALA A 36 -4.90 12.88 12.06
N ASN A 37 -5.02 14.21 11.96
CA ASN A 37 -6.32 14.88 11.85
C ASN A 37 -7.10 14.43 10.61
N PRO A 38 -8.23 13.71 10.76
CA PRO A 38 -9.01 13.20 9.64
C PRO A 38 -9.77 14.29 8.89
N ALA A 39 -9.85 15.52 9.42
CA ALA A 39 -10.40 16.65 8.68
C ALA A 39 -9.39 17.27 7.70
N ASN A 40 -8.12 16.86 7.72
CA ASN A 40 -7.11 17.34 6.80
C ASN A 40 -7.22 16.62 5.44
N ASP A 41 -7.26 17.40 4.36
CA ASP A 41 -7.46 16.87 3.01
C ASP A 41 -6.32 15.93 2.56
N LEU A 42 -5.08 16.16 2.99
CA LEU A 42 -3.96 15.28 2.67
C LEU A 42 -4.07 13.95 3.41
N VAL A 43 -4.46 13.97 4.69
CA VAL A 43 -4.67 12.75 5.49
C VAL A 43 -5.76 11.90 4.86
N ARG A 44 -6.92 12.50 4.58
CA ARG A 44 -8.02 11.82 3.89
C ARG A 44 -7.58 11.27 2.54
N PHE A 45 -6.92 12.10 1.72
CA PHE A 45 -6.45 11.66 0.42
C PHE A 45 -5.54 10.42 0.51
N VAL A 46 -4.61 10.36 1.47
CA VAL A 46 -3.71 9.22 1.60
C VAL A 46 -4.43 7.98 2.13
N VAL A 47 -5.33 8.13 3.11
CA VAL A 47 -6.12 7.02 3.64
C VAL A 47 -7.06 6.47 2.56
N ASP A 48 -7.82 7.32 1.88
CA ASP A 48 -8.72 6.91 0.78
C ASP A 48 -7.94 6.22 -0.36
N ARG A 49 -6.72 6.69 -0.66
CA ARG A 49 -5.86 6.05 -1.67
C ARG A 49 -5.28 4.72 -1.19
N ALA A 50 -5.11 4.51 0.12
CA ALA A 50 -4.67 3.24 0.64
C ALA A 50 -5.74 2.16 0.41
N ASP A 51 -7.01 2.50 0.63
CA ASP A 51 -8.16 1.63 0.32
C ASP A 51 -8.22 1.27 -1.18
N ASP A 52 -7.84 2.19 -2.07
CA ASP A 52 -7.80 1.89 -3.52
C ASP A 52 -6.69 0.89 -3.91
N VAL A 53 -5.63 0.76 -3.10
CA VAL A 53 -4.42 -0.02 -3.45
C VAL A 53 -4.12 -1.16 -2.47
N ASP A 54 -5.00 -1.43 -1.52
CA ASP A 54 -4.90 -2.54 -0.57
C ASP A 54 -5.18 -3.91 -1.21
N LEU A 55 -5.51 -3.93 -2.52
CA LEU A 55 -5.87 -5.11 -3.31
C LEU A 55 -7.24 -5.73 -2.95
N GLY A 56 -8.04 -5.09 -2.08
CA GLY A 56 -9.31 -5.57 -1.53
C GLY A 56 -9.19 -6.77 -0.57
N PHE A 57 -7.99 -7.31 -0.39
CA PHE A 57 -7.73 -8.44 0.52
C PHE A 57 -7.31 -7.98 1.92
N PHE A 58 -6.89 -6.72 2.05
CA PHE A 58 -6.33 -6.15 3.27
C PHE A 58 -7.17 -4.99 3.81
N ASP A 59 -8.41 -4.90 3.34
CA ASP A 59 -9.36 -3.83 3.63
C ASP A 59 -9.61 -3.78 5.15
N LEU A 60 -9.59 -2.59 5.74
CA LEU A 60 -9.79 -2.45 7.18
C LEU A 60 -11.24 -2.71 7.59
N SER A 61 -12.20 -2.63 6.67
CA SER A 61 -13.61 -2.99 6.88
C SER A 61 -13.87 -4.49 6.86
N ASN A 62 -12.93 -5.26 6.29
CA ASN A 62 -12.92 -6.72 6.34
C ASN A 62 -11.49 -7.25 6.45
N PRO A 63 -10.83 -6.99 7.59
CA PRO A 63 -9.40 -7.22 7.71
C PRO A 63 -9.09 -8.70 7.85
N ILE A 64 -7.92 -9.11 7.37
CA ILE A 64 -7.36 -10.45 7.63
C ILE A 64 -7.25 -10.69 9.13
N LYS A 65 -6.87 -9.65 9.87
CA LYS A 65 -6.82 -9.67 11.32
C LYS A 65 -7.38 -8.39 11.90
N ASP A 66 -8.49 -8.54 12.62
CA ASP A 66 -9.04 -7.54 13.53
C ASP A 66 -8.51 -7.78 14.95
N PHE A 67 -7.83 -6.80 15.54
CA PHE A 67 -7.29 -6.88 16.90
C PHE A 67 -8.25 -6.33 17.96
N ASP A 68 -9.14 -5.41 17.60
CA ASP A 68 -10.13 -4.83 18.49
C ASP A 68 -11.43 -4.48 17.74
N THR A 69 -12.36 -5.44 17.75
CA THR A 69 -13.67 -5.34 17.08
C THR A 69 -14.57 -4.21 17.62
N ALA A 70 -14.19 -3.56 18.73
CA ALA A 70 -14.96 -2.46 19.31
C ALA A 70 -14.50 -1.08 18.80
N LEU A 71 -13.32 -0.98 18.19
CA LEU A 71 -12.77 0.26 17.66
C LEU A 71 -13.17 0.43 16.19
N ALA A 72 -13.32 1.69 15.78
CA ALA A 72 -13.41 1.99 14.35
C ALA A 72 -12.07 1.68 13.66
N GLU A 73 -12.13 1.36 12.38
CA GLU A 73 -10.97 1.00 11.53
C GLU A 73 -9.84 2.04 11.61
N THR A 74 -10.20 3.31 11.61
CA THR A 74 -9.29 4.46 11.68
C THR A 74 -8.74 4.72 13.09
N GLN A 75 -9.19 3.97 14.09
CA GLN A 75 -8.77 4.05 15.50
C GLN A 75 -7.99 2.80 15.93
N ASP A 76 -8.18 1.67 15.24
CA ASP A 76 -7.41 0.45 15.51
C ASP A 76 -6.08 0.43 14.75
N THR A 77 -5.08 1.09 15.36
CA THR A 77 -3.71 1.11 14.85
C THR A 77 -3.13 -0.29 14.62
N LYS A 78 -3.48 -1.29 15.44
CA LYS A 78 -2.89 -2.64 15.31
C LYS A 78 -3.45 -3.34 14.08
N THR A 79 -4.75 -3.23 13.86
CA THR A 79 -5.43 -3.73 12.66
C THR A 79 -4.89 -3.03 11.42
N ALA A 80 -4.80 -1.69 11.42
CA ALA A 80 -4.21 -0.94 10.30
C ALA A 80 -2.77 -1.37 10.00
N LEU A 81 -1.90 -1.41 11.02
CA LEU A 81 -0.50 -1.79 10.87
C LEU A 81 -0.34 -3.21 10.31
N PHE A 82 -1.15 -4.17 10.77
CA PHE A 82 -1.05 -5.55 10.30
C PHE A 82 -1.51 -5.69 8.86
N ASN A 83 -2.70 -5.19 8.52
CA ASN A 83 -3.29 -5.43 7.21
C ASN A 83 -2.59 -4.59 6.12
N TYR A 84 -2.51 -3.27 6.29
CA TYR A 84 -1.84 -2.40 5.32
C TYR A 84 -0.31 -2.61 5.30
N GLY A 85 0.30 -2.98 6.44
CA GLY A 85 1.70 -3.35 6.49
C GLY A 85 2.02 -4.58 5.62
N ILE A 86 1.19 -5.62 5.70
CA ILE A 86 1.35 -6.81 4.84
C ILE A 86 1.05 -6.47 3.38
N ALA A 87 -0.01 -5.68 3.11
CA ALA A 87 -0.32 -5.23 1.75
C ALA A 87 0.87 -4.49 1.09
N ALA A 88 1.54 -3.61 1.84
CA ALA A 88 2.72 -2.91 1.37
C ALA A 88 3.87 -3.88 1.03
N ILE A 89 4.10 -4.89 1.88
CA ILE A 89 5.09 -5.95 1.61
C ILE A 89 4.71 -6.73 0.34
N VAL A 90 3.44 -7.06 0.15
CA VAL A 90 2.96 -7.77 -1.05
C VAL A 90 3.28 -6.96 -2.31
N TRP A 91 3.02 -5.66 -2.33
CA TRP A 91 3.40 -4.80 -3.47
C TRP A 91 4.90 -4.83 -3.75
N LEU A 92 5.74 -4.76 -2.72
CA LEU A 92 7.19 -4.85 -2.90
C LEU A 92 7.64 -6.22 -3.42
N VAL A 93 7.04 -7.30 -2.95
CA VAL A 93 7.35 -8.66 -3.43
C VAL A 93 6.91 -8.84 -4.89
N VAL A 94 5.67 -8.46 -5.21
CA VAL A 94 5.11 -8.54 -6.57
C VAL A 94 5.93 -7.68 -7.53
N GLY A 95 6.21 -6.43 -7.17
CA GLY A 95 7.05 -5.55 -7.98
C GLY A 95 8.43 -6.16 -8.24
N ARG A 96 9.02 -6.83 -7.25
CA ARG A 96 10.37 -7.41 -7.37
C ARG A 96 10.38 -8.62 -8.28
N ILE A 97 9.32 -9.43 -8.24
CA ILE A 97 9.10 -10.58 -9.13
C ILE A 97 8.89 -10.06 -10.56
N VAL A 98 7.97 -9.11 -10.76
CA VAL A 98 7.69 -8.51 -12.07
C VAL A 98 8.94 -7.89 -12.69
N ASP A 99 9.69 -7.10 -11.91
CA ASP A 99 10.96 -6.51 -12.36
C ASP A 99 11.96 -7.57 -12.84
N ARG A 100 12.07 -8.70 -12.13
CA ARG A 100 12.96 -9.82 -12.50
C ARG A 100 12.51 -10.54 -13.78
N LEU A 101 11.20 -10.61 -14.03
CA LEU A 101 10.65 -11.26 -15.22
C LEU A 101 10.75 -10.37 -16.47
N VAL A 102 10.55 -9.06 -16.30
CA VAL A 102 10.54 -8.11 -17.41
C VAL A 102 11.95 -7.72 -17.83
N ARG A 103 12.88 -7.59 -16.88
CA ARG A 103 14.27 -7.28 -17.19
C ARG A 103 14.87 -8.36 -18.10
N PRO A 104 15.59 -7.95 -19.16
CA PRO A 104 16.27 -8.88 -20.05
C PRO A 104 17.40 -9.64 -19.36
#